data_AF-A0A3N5TY90-F1
#
_entry.id   AF-A0A3N5TY90-F1
#
_cell.length_a   1.000
_cell.length_b   1.000
_cell.length_c   1.000
_cell.angle_alpha   90.00
_cell.angle_beta   90.00
_cell.angle_gamma   90.00
#
_symmetry.space_group_name_H-M   'P 1'
#
loop_
_entity.id
_entity.type
_entity.pdbx_description
1 polymer ?
#
loop_
_entity_poly.entity_id
_entity_poly.type
_entity_poly.pdbx_seq_one_letter_code
_entity_poly.pdbx_strand_id
1 'polypeptide(L)' 'MPDADEMKEAKQYHTDIPQKTEGFFLKGSNSLDWGMKN' A
#
# COMPACT_ATOMS: atom_id res chain seq x y z
N MET A 1 -16.46 13.08 26.96
CA MET A 1 -15.18 12.38 27.23
C MET A 1 -14.30 12.53 26.00
N PRO A 2 -13.01 12.88 26.17
CA PRO A 2 -12.05 12.97 25.07
C PRO A 2 -11.50 11.60 24.61
N ASP A 3 -12.04 10.49 25.12
CA ASP A 3 -11.59 9.12 24.80
C ASP A 3 -12.39 8.43 23.67
N ALA A 4 -13.34 9.12 23.03
CA ALA A 4 -14.13 8.55 21.94
C ALA A 4 -13.39 8.55 20.58
N ASP A 5 -12.27 9.28 20.50
CA ASP A 5 -11.44 9.36 19.29
C ASP A 5 -10.39 8.23 19.20
N GLU A 6 -10.12 7.52 20.29
CA GLU A 6 -9.18 6.38 20.31
C GLU A 6 -9.85 5.03 20.01
N MET A 7 -11.19 4.96 20.03
CA MET A 7 -11.92 3.80 19.48
C MET A 7 -11.87 3.76 17.93
N LYS A 8 -11.18 4.72 17.30
CA LYS A 8 -11.07 4.87 15.83
C LYS A 8 -10.04 3.97 15.15
N GLU A 9 -9.28 3.16 15.88
CA GLU A 9 -8.42 2.13 15.27
C GLU A 9 -9.21 0.87 14.88
N ALA A 10 -10.41 1.04 14.35
CA ALA A 10 -11.06 -0.02 13.59
C ALA A 10 -10.22 -0.28 12.34
N LYS A 11 -9.87 -1.54 12.07
CA LYS A 11 -9.09 -1.92 10.88
C LYS A 11 -9.79 -1.43 9.61
N GLN A 12 -9.21 -0.44 8.95
CA GLN A 12 -9.69 0.12 7.69
C GLN A 12 -9.14 -0.71 6.53
N TYR A 13 -9.96 -1.61 5.98
CA TYR A 13 -9.55 -2.53 4.91
C TYR A 13 -9.77 -1.99 3.50
N HIS A 14 -10.42 -0.84 3.34
CA HIS A 14 -10.63 -0.17 2.05
C HIS A 14 -11.17 -1.12 0.95
N THR A 15 -12.20 -1.92 1.26
CA THR A 15 -12.71 -2.99 0.37
C THR A 15 -13.29 -2.47 -0.95
N ASP A 16 -13.55 -1.17 -1.03
CA ASP A 16 -14.00 -0.42 -2.20
C ASP A 16 -12.84 0.10 -3.07
N ILE A 17 -11.61 0.13 -2.54
CA ILE A 17 -10.43 0.62 -3.25
C ILE A 17 -9.60 -0.57 -3.76
N PRO A 18 -9.46 -0.75 -5.08
CA PRO A 18 -8.63 -1.81 -5.61
C PRO A 18 -7.14 -1.53 -5.34
N GLN A 19 -6.41 -2.55 -4.88
CA GLN A 19 -4.97 -2.49 -4.75
C GLN A 19 -4.32 -2.29 -6.13
N LYS A 20 -3.37 -1.36 -6.22
CA LYS A 20 -2.60 -1.08 -7.44
C LYS A 20 -1.17 -1.55 -7.27
N THR A 21 -0.59 -2.13 -8.32
CA THR A 21 0.85 -2.45 -8.37
C THR A 21 1.56 -1.32 -9.10
N GLU A 22 2.48 -0.66 -8.41
CA GLU A 22 3.33 0.37 -9.03
C GLU A 22 4.40 -0.30 -9.91
N GLY A 23 4.55 0.20 -11.14
CA GLY A 23 5.58 -0.25 -12.07
C GLY A 23 6.95 0.29 -11.69
N PHE A 24 8.01 -0.39 -12.13
CA PHE A 24 9.36 0.12 -11.97
C PHE A 24 9.71 1.06 -13.14
N PHE A 25 10.19 2.25 -12.83
CA PHE A 25 10.37 3.31 -13.84
C PHE A 25 11.50 2.99 -14.84
N LEU A 26 12.49 2.18 -14.43
CA LEU A 26 13.65 1.88 -15.25
C LEU A 26 13.26 0.94 -16.41
N LYS A 27 13.51 1.42 -17.63
CA LYS A 27 13.21 0.69 -18.87
C LYS A 27 13.85 -0.70 -18.85
N GLY A 28 13.05 -1.72 -19.14
CA GLY A 28 13.51 -3.12 -19.19
C GLY A 28 13.60 -3.81 -17.83
N SER A 29 13.40 -3.09 -16.73
CA SER A 29 13.52 -3.63 -15.37
C SER A 29 12.18 -4.00 -14.72
N ASN A 30 11.10 -4.08 -15.50
CA ASN A 30 9.76 -4.42 -14.99
C ASN A 30 9.68 -5.84 -14.39
N SER A 31 10.49 -6.78 -14.88
CA SER A 31 10.47 -8.20 -14.48
C SER A 31 11.65 -8.62 -13.62
N LEU A 32 12.44 -7.67 -13.12
CA LEU A 32 13.52 -7.98 -12.16
C LEU A 32 12.94 -8.29 -10.78
N ASP A 33 13.65 -9.15 -10.06
CA ASP A 33 13.37 -9.43 -8.65
C ASP A 33 13.51 -8.16 -7.80
N TRP A 34 12.86 -8.16 -6.64
CA TRP A 34 12.78 -7.01 -5.76
C TRP A 34 14.16 -6.51 -5.31
N GLY A 35 15.10 -7.43 -5.05
CA GLY A 35 16.46 -7.06 -4.66
C GLY A 35 17.25 -6.27 -5.73
N MET A 36 16.86 -6.37 -7.00
CA MET A 36 17.47 -5.64 -8.11
C MET A 36 16.79 -4.30 -8.42
N LYS A 37 15.62 -4.04 -7.81
CA LYS A 37 14.84 -2.80 -7.97
C LYS A 37 15.06 -1.79 -6.82
N ASN A 38 15.94 -2.09 -5.85
CA ASN A 38 16.30 -1.22 -4.72
C ASN A 38 17.54 -0.37 -5.00
#